data_AF-A0A4Q3J019-F1
#
_entry.id   AF-A0A4Q3J019-F1
#
_cell.length_a   1.000
_cell.length_b   1.000
_cell.length_c   1.000
_cell.angle_alpha   90.00
_cell.angle_beta   90.00
_cell.angle_gamma   90.00
#
_symmetry.space_group_name_H-M   'P 1'
#
loop_
_entity.id
_entity.type
_entity.pdbx_description
1 polymer ?
#
loop_
_entity_poly.entity_id
_entity_poly.type
_entity_poly.pdbx_seq_one_letter_code
_entity_poly.pdbx_strand_id
1 'polypeptide(L)' 'MTSEARSVVRRGGTRVLLDAALDTMPYGFSMWSLDRRLVASNPKYLDIYRYRPEDIRAGMSLLELCQLSTGLGNHPGL' A
#
# COMPACT_ATOMS: atom_id res chain seq x y z
N MET A 1 -21.53 37.67 17.99
CA MET A 1 -20.62 37.28 19.09
C MET A 1 -20.45 35.77 19.06
N THR A 2 -19.22 35.35 18.76
CA THR A 2 -18.55 34.05 19.08
C THR A 2 -19.31 32.77 18.72
N SER A 3 -19.05 32.08 17.60
CA SER A 3 -17.82 31.35 17.23
C SER A 3 -17.30 30.47 18.35
N GLU A 4 -17.65 29.16 18.35
CA GLU A 4 -16.86 27.97 18.75
C GLU A 4 -17.60 26.75 18.15
N ALA A 5 -17.02 25.71 17.55
CA ALA A 5 -15.68 25.17 17.65
C ALA A 5 -15.28 24.49 16.32
N ARG A 6 -14.37 25.14 15.59
CA ARG A 6 -13.42 24.46 14.69
C ARG A 6 -12.38 23.77 15.59
N SER A 7 -12.46 22.47 15.90
CA SER A 7 -11.26 21.80 16.47
C SER A 7 -11.22 20.28 16.58
N VAL A 8 -12.07 19.47 15.92
CA VAL A 8 -11.97 18.01 16.11
C VAL A 8 -11.85 17.26 14.78
N VAL A 9 -10.80 16.43 14.70
CA VAL A 9 -10.32 15.60 13.58
C VAL A 9 -9.34 16.28 12.64
N ARG A 10 -8.06 16.32 13.04
CA ARG A 10 -6.94 16.54 12.11
C ARG A 10 -5.75 15.60 12.30
N ARG A 11 -5.99 14.36 12.75
CA ARG A 11 -4.99 13.27 12.75
C ARG A 11 -5.51 11.86 12.42
N GLY A 12 -6.72 11.73 11.85
CA GLY A 12 -7.28 10.42 11.44
C GLY A 12 -7.88 10.37 10.03
N GLY A 13 -8.33 11.51 9.48
CA GLY A 13 -9.02 11.55 8.19
C GLY A 13 -8.13 11.28 6.97
N THR A 14 -6.86 11.68 7.00
CA THR A 14 -5.97 11.57 5.83
C THR A 14 -5.68 10.13 5.43
N ARG A 15 -5.44 9.24 6.40
CA ARG A 15 -5.15 7.83 6.11
C ARG A 15 -6.39 7.10 5.60
N VAL A 16 -7.54 7.28 6.24
CA VAL A 16 -8.79 6.64 5.81
C VAL A 16 -9.20 7.09 4.41
N LEU A 17 -9.08 8.39 4.10
CA LEU A 17 -9.36 8.90 2.75
C LEU A 17 -8.33 8.43 1.73
N LEU A 18 -7.07 8.31 2.12
CA LEU A 18 -6.01 7.76 1.28
C LEU A 18 -6.29 6.29 0.96
N ASP A 19 -6.59 5.47 1.96
CA ASP A 19 -6.91 4.05 1.80
C ASP A 19 -8.14 3.88 0.90
N ALA A 20 -9.22 4.64 1.15
CA ALA A 20 -10.42 4.61 0.31
C ALA A 20 -10.17 5.07 -1.13
N ALA A 21 -9.33 6.09 -1.33
CA ALA A 21 -8.95 6.54 -2.67
C ALA A 21 -8.15 5.45 -3.40
N LEU A 22 -7.16 4.84 -2.74
CA LEU A 22 -6.30 3.81 -3.32
C LEU A 22 -7.06 2.52 -3.65
N ASP A 23 -8.05 2.14 -2.85
CA ASP A 23 -8.88 0.96 -3.07
C ASP A 23 -9.76 1.06 -4.32
N THR A 24 -10.15 2.29 -4.70
CA THR A 24 -10.99 2.52 -5.89
C THR A 24 -10.18 2.70 -7.18
N MET A 25 -8.86 2.85 -7.10
CA MET A 25 -8.03 3.07 -8.27
C MET A 25 -7.92 1.78 -9.12
N PRO A 26 -8.06 1.87 -10.45
CA PRO A 26 -7.90 0.71 -11.33
C PRO A 26 -6.44 0.27 -11.53
N TYR A 27 -5.49 0.90 -10.83
CA TYR A 27 -4.04 0.67 -10.95
C TYR A 27 -3.47 0.07 -9.66
N GLY A 28 -2.44 -0.76 -9.80
CA GLY A 28 -1.68 -1.24 -8.66
C GLY A 28 -0.84 -0.11 -8.04
N PHE A 29 -0.89 0.01 -6.73
CA PHE A 29 -0.13 1.00 -5.97
C PHE A 29 0.71 0.32 -4.89
N SER A 30 1.98 0.72 -4.79
CA SER A 30 2.85 0.40 -3.66
C SER A 30 3.67 1.62 -3.28
N MET A 31 3.81 1.86 -1.99
CA MET A 31 4.59 2.97 -1.42
C MET A 31 5.75 2.40 -0.62
N TRP A 32 6.91 3.04 -0.72
CA TRP A 32 8.16 2.54 -0.16
C TRP A 32 8.85 3.60 0.70
N SER A 33 9.52 3.19 1.76
CA SER A 33 10.42 4.05 2.54
C SER A 33 11.72 4.30 1.77
N LEU A 34 12.53 5.23 2.27
CA LEU A 34 13.88 5.50 1.73
C LEU A 34 14.77 4.24 1.74
N ASP A 35 14.57 3.36 2.72
CA ASP A 35 15.31 2.09 2.86
C ASP A 35 14.73 0.94 2.02
N ARG A 36 13.85 1.25 1.06
CA ARG A 36 13.15 0.28 0.20
C ARG A 36 12.36 -0.75 1.01
N ARG A 37 11.67 -0.29 2.04
CA ARG A 37 10.72 -1.10 2.82
C ARG A 37 9.30 -0.74 2.42
N LEU A 38 8.44 -1.73 2.19
CA LEU A 38 7.04 -1.51 1.82
C LEU A 38 6.31 -0.79 2.95
N VAL A 39 5.66 0.34 2.64
CA VAL A 39 4.90 1.14 3.61
C VAL A 39 3.41 0.87 3.46
N ALA A 40 2.92 0.81 2.22
CA ALA A 40 1.51 0.53 1.91
C ALA A 40 1.40 -0.06 0.50
N SER A 41 0.33 -0.81 0.27
CA SER A 41 -0.09 -1.27 -1.05
C SER A 41 -1.62 -1.33 -1.11
N ASN A 42 -2.20 -1.13 -2.29
CA ASN A 42 -3.63 -1.31 -2.47
C ASN A 42 -3.98 -2.76 -2.88
N PRO A 43 -5.24 -3.19 -2.76
CA PRO A 43 -5.66 -4.53 -3.19
C PRO A 43 -5.33 -4.82 -4.65
N LYS A 44 -5.45 -3.83 -5.55
CA LYS A 44 -5.16 -3.99 -6.97
C LYS A 44 -3.71 -4.39 -7.25
N TYR A 45 -2.77 -3.95 -6.41
CA TYR A 45 -1.37 -4.36 -6.49
C TYR A 45 -1.20 -5.86 -6.22
N LEU A 46 -1.90 -6.40 -5.22
CA LEU A 46 -1.89 -7.83 -4.92
C LEU A 46 -2.48 -8.64 -6.08
N ASP A 47 -3.58 -8.17 -6.67
CA ASP A 47 -4.22 -8.83 -7.82
C ASP A 47 -3.29 -8.95 -9.03
N ILE A 48 -2.57 -7.87 -9.36
CA ILE A 48 -1.67 -7.82 -10.53
C ILE A 48 -0.58 -8.87 -10.43
N TYR A 49 0.01 -9.01 -9.25
CA TYR A 49 1.11 -9.95 -8.99
C TYR A 49 0.64 -11.29 -8.41
N ARG A 50 -0.69 -11.49 -8.29
CA ARG A 50 -1.31 -12.68 -7.70
C ARG A 50 -0.78 -13.04 -6.31
N TYR A 51 -0.46 -12.01 -5.52
CA TYR A 51 -0.07 -12.20 -4.13
C TYR A 51 -1.28 -12.59 -3.28
N ARG A 52 -1.07 -13.48 -2.31
CA ARG A 52 -2.05 -13.66 -1.25
C ARG A 52 -1.86 -12.57 -0.19
N PRO A 53 -2.92 -12.03 0.41
CA PRO A 53 -2.81 -10.97 1.41
C PRO A 53 -1.89 -11.33 2.58
N GLU A 54 -1.82 -12.60 2.97
CA GLU A 54 -0.96 -13.11 4.03
C GLU A 54 0.55 -13.09 3.69
N ASP A 55 0.91 -13.05 2.40
CA ASP A 55 2.30 -13.04 1.95
C ASP A 55 2.89 -11.62 1.89
N ILE A 56 2.03 -10.58 1.96
CA ILE A 56 2.43 -9.17 1.84
C ILE A 56 2.20 -8.44 3.15
N ARG A 57 3.26 -7.86 3.70
CA ARG A 57 3.20 -7.05 4.93
C ARG A 57 4.01 -5.78 4.80
N ALA A 58 3.57 -4.73 5.51
CA ALA A 58 4.39 -3.54 5.71
C ALA A 58 5.74 -3.91 6.34
N GLY A 59 6.80 -3.23 5.91
CA GLY A 59 8.18 -3.47 6.32
C GLY A 59 8.93 -4.55 5.52
N MET A 60 8.29 -5.27 4.60
CA MET A 60 9.03 -6.13 3.66
C MET A 60 10.04 -5.31 2.87
N SER A 61 11.26 -5.81 2.74
CA SER A 61 12.22 -5.24 1.80
C SER A 61 11.77 -5.47 0.37
N LEU A 62 12.20 -4.59 -0.52
CA LEU A 62 12.03 -4.78 -1.95
C LEU A 62 12.62 -6.12 -2.42
N LEU A 63 13.73 -6.56 -1.82
CA LEU A 63 14.36 -7.84 -2.17
C LEU A 63 13.46 -9.04 -1.82
N GLU A 64 12.92 -9.10 -0.60
CA GLU A 64 11.97 -10.15 -0.18
C GLU A 64 10.76 -10.19 -1.14
N LEU A 65 10.23 -9.02 -1.51
CA LEU A 65 9.09 -8.92 -2.39
C LEU A 65 9.41 -9.33 -3.83
N CYS A 66 10.58 -8.95 -4.37
CA CYS A 66 11.05 -9.41 -5.67
C CYS A 66 11.24 -10.93 -5.70
N GLN A 67 11.82 -11.52 -4.65
CA GLN A 67 11.99 -12.97 -4.54
C GLN A 67 10.65 -13.70 -4.52
N LEU A 68 9.67 -13.20 -3.76
CA LEU A 68 8.31 -13.72 -3.78
C LEU A 68 7.70 -13.63 -5.19
N SER A 69 7.79 -12.46 -5.83
CA SER A 69 7.25 -12.22 -7.17
C SER A 69 7.85 -13.16 -8.22
N THR A 70 9.17 -13.34 -8.20
CA THR A 70 9.88 -14.27 -9.09
C THR A 70 9.47 -15.71 -8.81
N GLY A 71 9.34 -16.11 -7.53
CA GLY A 71 8.86 -17.44 -7.16
C GLY A 71 7.44 -17.74 -7.63
N LEU A 72 6.61 -16.70 -7.81
CA LEU A 72 5.27 -16.80 -8.40
C LEU A 72 5.26 -16.73 -9.94
N GLY A 73 6.42 -16.55 -10.58
CA GLY A 73 6.56 -16.52 -12.04
C GLY A 73 6.17 -15.19 -12.69
N ASN A 74 6.05 -14.10 -11.91
CA ASN A 74 5.68 -12.78 -12.43
C ASN A 74 6.78 -12.13 -13.29
N HIS A 75 7.99 -12.67 -13.28
CA HIS A 75 9.15 -12.15 -13.99
C HIS A 75 9.83 -13.25 -14.82
N PRO A 76 9.27 -13.62 -15.98
CA PRO A 76 9.86 -14.66 -16.81
C PRO A 76 11.27 -14.26 -17.30
N GLY A 77 12.24 -15.15 -17.12
CA GLY A 77 13.63 -14.93 -17.53
C GLY A 77 14.56 -14.38 -16.44
N LEU A 78 14.05 -14.20 -15.21
CA LEU A 78 14.85 -14.02 -14.00
C LEU A 78 14.87 -15.30 -13.16
#